data_AF-A0A401X3K2-F1
#
_entry.id   AF-A0A401X3K2-F1
#
_cell.length_a   1.000
_cell.length_b   1.000
_cell.length_c   1.000
_cell.angle_alpha   90.00
_cell.angle_beta   90.00
_cell.angle_gamma   90.00
#
_symmetry.space_group_name_H-M   'P 1'
#
loop_
_entity.id
_entity.type
_entity.pdbx_description
1 polymer ?
#
loop_
_entity_poly.entity_id
_entity_poly.type
_entity_poly.pdbx_seq_one_letter_code
_entity_poly.pdbx_strand_id
1 'polypeptide(L)'
;MLITSEHCLFFDGKFVPVRMLVNGFSIFYDKSITSYDYYHVETEQHFVIQVDGMLTESYLDTGNRRSFRQEGSVATLASKFLTWEHDAGAPLCVDRSFVEPLFHKLKSRENAVVGCHIPTVSTEQTNDPGLHLLTHTGAVIRPMRNNGQQYSFMLPPGTKSVRIVSRASRPADVIGPFVDDRRYLGVAVTNIHLLSAKNQYDITAHLQAEKPEGWYATDWTDCAWTNGNAELPLGEYMLDCKMGILSITVRAAGPYLVHAEEMTNLDKVSA
;
A
#
# COMPACT_ATOMS: atom_id res chain seq x y z
N MET A 1 -8.82 24.94 10.06
CA MET A 1 -8.85 23.58 10.60
C MET A 1 -7.56 22.82 10.27
N LEU A 2 -6.82 22.41 11.30
CA LEU A 2 -5.66 21.51 11.22
C LEU A 2 -6.02 20.23 11.97
N ILE A 3 -5.89 19.07 11.33
CA ILE A 3 -6.21 17.76 11.88
C ILE A 3 -5.23 16.70 11.37
N THR A 4 -5.11 15.59 12.09
CA THR A 4 -4.27 14.46 11.68
C THR A 4 -4.93 13.66 10.56
N SER A 5 -4.13 12.85 9.85
CA SER A 5 -4.56 12.17 8.62
C SER A 5 -5.68 11.13 8.82
N GLU A 6 -5.73 10.51 10.00
CA GLU A 6 -6.74 9.50 10.33
C GLU A 6 -7.98 10.10 11.00
N HIS A 7 -8.00 11.41 11.28
CA HIS A 7 -9.18 12.02 11.88
C HIS A 7 -10.35 12.00 10.88
N CYS A 8 -11.52 11.61 11.37
CA CYS A 8 -12.69 11.41 10.53
C CYS A 8 -13.62 12.61 10.50
N LEU A 9 -13.91 13.09 9.30
CA LEU A 9 -14.96 14.07 9.05
C LEU A 9 -16.29 13.36 8.81
N PHE A 10 -17.40 13.99 9.21
CA PHE A 10 -18.73 13.41 9.08
C PHE A 10 -19.43 13.88 7.80
N PHE A 11 -19.79 12.94 6.93
CA PHE A 11 -20.48 13.18 5.67
C PHE A 11 -21.64 12.18 5.51
N ASP A 12 -22.84 12.68 5.24
CA ASP A 12 -24.02 11.88 4.89
C ASP A 12 -24.23 10.65 5.80
N GLY A 13 -24.09 10.82 7.11
CA GLY A 13 -24.28 9.76 8.10
C GLY A 13 -23.08 8.87 8.36
N LYS A 14 -21.90 9.19 7.81
CA LYS A 14 -20.70 8.35 7.89
C LYS A 14 -19.46 9.14 8.26
N PHE A 15 -18.53 8.48 8.95
CA PHE A 15 -17.20 9.01 9.22
C PHE A 15 -16.24 8.64 8.08
N VAL A 16 -15.54 9.64 7.52
CA VAL A 16 -14.57 9.47 6.44
C VAL A 16 -13.20 10.01 6.90
N PRO A 17 -12.14 9.18 6.92
CA PRO A 17 -10.79 9.66 7.24
C PRO A 17 -10.35 10.77 6.29
N VAL A 18 -9.89 11.90 6.84
CA VAL A 18 -9.54 13.08 6.02
C VAL A 18 -8.45 12.79 4.99
N ARG A 19 -7.53 11.84 5.27
CA ARG A 19 -6.51 11.41 4.28
C ARG A 19 -7.11 10.99 2.95
N MET A 20 -8.34 10.48 2.95
CA MET A 20 -9.00 10.03 1.72
C MET A 20 -9.58 11.18 0.90
N LEU A 21 -9.62 12.38 1.47
CA LEU A 21 -10.16 13.59 0.88
C LEU A 21 -9.06 14.58 0.47
N VAL A 22 -7.78 14.22 0.66
CA VAL A 22 -6.62 15.08 0.36
C VAL A 22 -6.49 15.33 -1.13
N ASN A 23 -7.01 16.45 -1.61
CA ASN A 23 -7.01 16.80 -3.04
C ASN A 23 -5.75 17.54 -3.50
N GLY A 24 -4.87 17.94 -2.58
CA GLY A 24 -3.63 18.68 -2.87
C GLY A 24 -3.82 20.17 -3.11
N PHE A 25 -5.06 20.66 -3.11
CA PHE A 25 -5.41 22.06 -3.30
C PHE A 25 -6.00 22.66 -2.02
N SER A 26 -7.27 22.37 -1.74
CA SER A 26 -7.99 22.86 -0.57
C SER A 26 -7.82 21.96 0.66
N ILE A 27 -7.40 20.71 0.47
CA ILE A 27 -7.08 19.75 1.53
C ILE A 27 -5.72 19.14 1.19
N PHE A 28 -4.70 19.44 1.98
CA PHE A 28 -3.32 19.04 1.72
C PHE A 28 -2.57 18.75 3.02
N TYR A 29 -1.47 18.00 2.91
CA TYR A 29 -0.56 17.79 4.02
C TYR A 29 0.35 19.01 4.17
N ASP A 30 0.21 19.74 5.28
CA ASP A 30 1.17 20.78 5.64
C ASP A 30 2.36 20.15 6.37
N LYS A 31 3.48 20.00 5.65
CA LYS A 31 4.74 19.48 6.20
C LYS A 31 5.65 20.58 6.77
N SER A 32 5.25 21.85 6.71
CA SER A 32 6.02 22.95 7.30
C SER A 32 5.91 23.00 8.82
N ILE A 33 4.82 22.45 9.37
CA ILE A 33 4.59 22.35 10.81
C ILE A 33 5.23 21.04 11.30
N THR A 34 6.42 21.15 11.88
CA THR A 34 7.21 19.99 12.34
C THR A 34 7.00 19.64 13.82
N SER A 35 6.39 20.55 14.58
CA SER A 35 6.03 20.36 15.98
C SER A 35 4.71 21.06 16.27
N TYR A 36 3.80 20.39 16.94
CA TYR A 36 2.49 20.91 17.28
C TYR A 36 1.90 20.17 18.48
N ASP A 37 1.09 20.87 19.25
CA ASP A 37 0.18 20.26 20.22
C ASP A 37 -1.11 19.89 19.50
N TYR A 38 -1.59 18.67 19.71
CA TYR A 38 -2.88 18.22 19.21
C TYR A 38 -3.71 17.65 20.34
N TYR A 39 -5.02 17.85 20.25
CA TYR A 39 -5.96 17.50 21.31
C TYR A 39 -6.99 16.53 20.76
N HIS A 40 -7.33 15.54 21.58
CA HIS A 40 -8.43 14.62 21.34
C HIS A 40 -9.56 14.96 22.32
N VAL A 41 -10.77 15.14 21.80
CA VAL A 41 -11.96 15.43 22.61
C VAL A 41 -12.77 14.15 22.72
N GLU A 42 -12.80 13.57 23.91
CA GLU A 42 -13.57 12.36 24.20
C GLU A 42 -14.88 12.71 24.89
N THR A 43 -15.93 11.99 24.54
CA THR A 43 -17.26 12.06 25.16
C THR A 43 -17.64 10.71 25.75
N GLU A 44 -18.68 10.64 26.59
CA GLU A 44 -19.10 9.37 27.23
C GLU A 44 -19.40 8.26 26.21
N GLN A 45 -19.96 8.64 25.06
CA GLN A 45 -20.12 7.81 23.88
C GLN A 45 -19.44 8.49 22.70
N HIS A 46 -18.92 7.74 21.74
CA HIS A 46 -18.39 8.32 20.51
C HIS A 46 -19.49 9.07 19.77
N PHE A 47 -19.25 10.34 19.45
CA PHE A 47 -20.28 11.24 18.94
C PHE A 47 -19.77 12.14 17.83
N VAL A 48 -20.70 12.70 17.07
CA VAL A 48 -20.41 13.73 16.05
C VAL A 48 -20.34 15.08 16.75
N ILE A 49 -19.19 15.75 16.66
CA ILE A 49 -18.96 17.09 17.20
C ILE A 49 -18.77 18.10 16.07
N GLN A 50 -18.94 19.39 16.35
CA GLN A 50 -18.68 20.46 15.38
C GLN A 50 -17.39 21.20 15.75
N VAL A 51 -16.45 21.27 14.81
CA VAL A 51 -15.15 21.96 14.95
C VAL A 51 -14.92 22.82 13.72
N ASP A 52 -14.58 24.10 13.91
CA ASP A 52 -14.39 25.07 12.81
C ASP A 52 -15.54 25.11 11.77
N GLY A 53 -16.77 24.84 12.23
CA GLY A 53 -17.95 24.78 11.36
C GLY A 53 -18.14 23.46 10.60
N MET A 54 -17.23 22.49 10.73
CA MET A 54 -17.31 21.16 10.13
C MET A 54 -17.74 20.10 11.16
N LEU A 55 -18.59 19.15 10.74
CA LEU A 55 -18.94 17.99 11.56
C LEU A 55 -17.81 16.95 11.49
N THR A 56 -17.37 16.47 12.65
CA THR A 56 -16.22 15.58 12.80
C THR A 56 -16.43 14.60 13.96
N GLU A 57 -15.56 13.61 14.07
CA GLU A 57 -15.59 12.64 15.17
C GLU A 57 -15.11 13.24 16.50
N SER A 58 -15.69 12.79 17.62
CA SER A 58 -14.99 12.77 18.91
C SER A 58 -13.90 11.69 18.91
N TYR A 59 -13.07 11.59 19.93
CA TYR A 59 -12.08 10.53 20.03
C TYR A 59 -12.70 9.18 20.42
N LEU A 60 -12.45 8.14 19.61
CA LEU A 60 -12.76 6.74 19.92
C LEU A 60 -11.50 6.01 20.43
N ASP A 61 -11.49 5.62 21.71
CA ASP A 61 -10.40 4.83 22.28
C ASP A 61 -10.48 3.36 21.85
N THR A 62 -9.82 3.06 20.72
CA THR A 62 -9.66 1.69 20.20
C THR A 62 -8.44 0.97 20.81
N GLY A 63 -7.91 1.47 21.94
CA GLY A 63 -6.71 0.96 22.61
C GLY A 63 -5.42 1.68 22.22
N ASN A 64 -5.50 2.74 21.39
CA ASN A 64 -4.36 3.58 21.02
C ASN A 64 -4.00 4.62 22.09
N ARG A 65 -4.77 4.71 23.19
CA ARG A 65 -4.53 5.64 24.29
C ARG A 65 -3.12 5.58 24.89
N ARG A 66 -2.51 4.39 24.88
CA ARG A 66 -1.17 4.15 25.43
C ARG A 66 -0.04 4.81 24.62
N SER A 67 -0.33 5.23 23.39
CA SER A 67 0.64 5.91 22.52
C SER A 67 0.76 7.41 22.80
N PHE A 68 -0.11 7.98 23.65
CA PHE A 68 -0.06 9.40 23.99
C PHE A 68 0.92 9.66 25.14
N ARG A 69 1.82 10.63 24.94
CA ARG A 69 2.61 11.22 26.02
C ARG A 69 1.70 12.19 26.79
N GLN A 70 1.21 11.76 27.94
CA GLN A 70 0.44 12.62 28.84
C GLN A 70 1.39 13.18 29.91
N GLU A 71 1.88 14.41 29.74
CA GLU A 71 2.57 15.11 30.83
C GLU A 71 1.53 15.87 31.67
N GLY A 72 1.33 15.48 32.94
CA GLY A 72 0.47 16.20 33.89
C GLY A 72 -0.50 15.33 34.71
N SER A 73 -1.26 15.99 35.59
CA SER A 73 -2.09 15.40 36.65
C SER A 73 -3.50 14.98 36.22
N VAL A 74 -3.70 14.55 34.98
CA VAL A 74 -5.03 14.16 34.48
C VAL A 74 -5.25 12.66 34.76
N ALA A 75 -6.23 12.35 35.60
CA ALA A 75 -6.54 10.97 35.99
C ALA A 75 -6.97 10.14 34.77
N THR A 76 -6.28 9.02 34.54
CA THR A 76 -6.64 8.04 33.51
C THR A 76 -7.88 7.26 33.96
N LEU A 77 -9.04 7.56 33.38
CA LEU A 77 -10.20 6.68 33.46
C LEU A 77 -9.92 5.40 32.65
N ALA A 78 -10.38 4.25 33.15
CA ALA A 78 -10.10 2.95 32.57
C ALA A 78 -10.46 2.92 31.07
N SER A 79 -9.47 2.60 30.24
CA SER A 79 -9.61 2.43 28.79
C SER A 79 -10.56 1.25 28.52
N LYS A 80 -11.71 1.54 27.92
CA LYS A 80 -12.54 0.52 27.27
C LYS A 80 -11.93 0.30 25.89
N PHE A 81 -11.71 -0.95 25.50
CA PHE A 81 -11.32 -1.28 24.13
C PHE A 81 -12.56 -1.17 23.24
N LEU A 82 -12.83 0.04 22.76
CA LEU A 82 -13.97 0.29 21.88
C LEU A 82 -13.65 -0.16 20.46
N THR A 83 -14.68 -0.44 19.66
CA THR A 83 -14.55 -0.75 18.24
C THR A 83 -15.40 0.17 17.40
N TRP A 84 -14.96 0.39 16.16
CA TRP A 84 -15.75 1.12 15.16
C TRP A 84 -17.10 0.46 14.85
N GLU A 85 -17.19 -0.85 15.02
CA GLU A 85 -18.39 -1.63 14.71
C GLU A 85 -19.50 -1.46 15.76
N HIS A 86 -19.13 -1.34 17.04
CA HIS A 86 -20.10 -1.37 18.14
C HIS A 86 -20.25 -0.04 18.87
N ASP A 87 -19.20 0.77 18.92
CA ASP A 87 -19.15 1.91 19.83
C ASP A 87 -19.14 3.25 19.11
N ALA A 88 -19.01 3.28 17.78
CA ALA A 88 -18.92 4.51 17.03
C ALA A 88 -20.29 5.20 16.86
N GLY A 89 -20.35 6.52 17.09
CA GLY A 89 -21.56 7.34 16.86
C GLY A 89 -22.06 7.38 15.41
N ALA A 90 -21.26 6.91 14.45
CA ALA A 90 -21.63 6.66 13.07
C ALA A 90 -20.65 5.64 12.45
N PRO A 91 -21.02 4.93 11.37
CA PRO A 91 -20.13 3.98 10.74
C PRO A 91 -18.94 4.66 10.07
N LEU A 92 -17.75 4.08 10.22
CA LEU A 92 -16.58 4.40 9.41
C LEU A 92 -16.82 3.96 7.97
N CYS A 93 -16.47 4.80 7.01
CA CYS A 93 -16.62 4.50 5.58
C CYS A 93 -15.36 4.83 4.81
N VAL A 94 -14.72 3.77 4.32
CA VAL A 94 -13.53 3.81 3.46
C VAL A 94 -13.81 3.25 2.07
N ASP A 95 -15.08 3.02 1.75
CA ASP A 95 -15.52 2.49 0.46
C ASP A 95 -15.30 3.52 -0.63
N ARG A 96 -14.52 3.15 -1.66
CA ARG A 96 -14.25 4.01 -2.82
C ARG A 96 -15.53 4.58 -3.44
N SER A 97 -16.57 3.76 -3.58
CA SER A 97 -17.85 4.16 -4.19
C SER A 97 -18.55 5.30 -3.44
N PHE A 98 -18.27 5.46 -2.13
CA PHE A 98 -18.78 6.56 -1.31
C PHE A 98 -17.79 7.74 -1.28
N VAL A 99 -16.50 7.47 -1.11
CA VAL A 99 -15.49 8.49 -0.84
C VAL A 99 -15.03 9.22 -2.12
N GLU A 100 -14.92 8.53 -3.26
CA GLU A 100 -14.48 9.12 -4.53
C GLU A 100 -15.41 10.25 -5.02
N PRO A 101 -16.75 10.12 -4.99
CA PRO A 101 -17.64 11.24 -5.29
C PRO A 101 -17.45 12.46 -4.36
N LEU A 102 -17.25 12.23 -3.05
CA LEU A 102 -16.98 13.29 -2.08
C LEU A 102 -15.67 14.01 -2.39
N PHE A 103 -14.61 13.24 -2.67
CA PHE A 103 -13.33 13.77 -3.11
C PHE A 103 -13.47 14.69 -4.33
N HIS A 104 -14.18 14.25 -5.37
CA HIS A 104 -14.36 15.05 -6.58
C HIS A 104 -15.20 16.32 -6.33
N LYS A 105 -16.25 16.23 -5.50
CA LYS A 105 -17.06 17.39 -5.10
C LYS A 105 -16.26 18.42 -4.32
N LEU A 106 -15.30 17.98 -3.49
CA LEU A 106 -14.40 18.88 -2.76
C LEU A 106 -13.34 19.46 -3.70
N LYS A 107 -12.75 18.64 -4.56
CA LYS A 107 -11.74 19.05 -5.55
C LYS A 107 -12.30 20.10 -6.52
N SER A 108 -13.55 19.98 -6.97
CA SER A 108 -14.16 20.95 -7.89
C SER A 108 -14.28 22.37 -7.31
N ARG A 109 -14.01 22.55 -6.02
CA ARG A 109 -14.00 23.86 -5.33
C ARG A 109 -12.62 24.51 -5.34
N GLU A 110 -11.62 23.94 -6.00
CA GLU A 110 -10.21 24.43 -6.01
C GLU A 110 -10.08 25.93 -6.33
N ASN A 111 -10.91 26.47 -7.22
CA ASN A 111 -10.88 27.89 -7.61
C ASN A 111 -11.76 28.80 -6.74
N ALA A 112 -12.48 28.24 -5.78
CA ALA A 112 -13.44 28.95 -4.93
C ALA A 112 -12.99 29.06 -3.46
N VAL A 113 -11.83 28.51 -3.11
CA VAL A 113 -11.30 28.50 -1.74
C VAL A 113 -10.02 29.36 -1.68
N VAL A 114 -9.99 30.31 -0.74
CA VAL A 114 -8.81 31.14 -0.49
C VAL A 114 -7.73 30.31 0.19
N GLY A 115 -6.47 30.44 -0.24
CA GLY A 115 -5.33 29.73 0.36
C GLY A 115 -5.08 28.32 -0.19
N CYS A 116 -5.61 28.00 -1.37
CA CYS A 116 -5.30 26.75 -2.06
C CYS A 116 -3.80 26.61 -2.35
N HIS A 117 -3.28 25.41 -2.12
CA HIS A 117 -1.94 25.04 -2.55
C HIS A 117 -1.96 24.67 -4.05
N ILE A 118 -0.89 25.01 -4.79
CA ILE A 118 -0.70 24.56 -6.18
C ILE A 118 0.25 23.36 -6.13
N PRO A 119 -0.19 22.13 -6.45
CA PRO A 119 0.69 20.98 -6.49
C PRO A 119 1.80 21.19 -7.52
N THR A 120 3.06 21.18 -7.08
CA THR A 120 4.23 21.48 -7.93
C THR A 120 4.82 20.24 -8.61
N VAL A 121 4.38 19.03 -8.25
CA VAL A 121 5.04 17.80 -8.68
C VAL A 121 4.09 16.96 -9.55
N SER A 122 4.43 16.86 -10.83
CA SER A 122 3.91 15.81 -11.71
C SER A 122 4.65 14.52 -11.39
N THR A 123 3.97 13.52 -10.84
CA THR A 123 4.52 12.17 -10.71
C THR A 123 4.13 11.36 -11.94
N GLU A 124 5.12 10.93 -12.72
CA GLU A 124 4.88 10.05 -13.85
C GLU A 124 4.48 8.66 -13.36
N GLN A 125 3.59 8.02 -14.11
CA GLN A 125 3.16 6.66 -13.86
C GLN A 125 3.63 5.74 -14.97
N THR A 126 4.01 4.51 -14.60
CA THR A 126 4.34 3.44 -15.55
C THR A 126 3.53 2.19 -15.23
N ASN A 127 3.23 1.42 -16.28
CA ASN A 127 2.67 0.07 -16.13
C ASN A 127 3.76 -1.02 -16.17
N ASP A 128 5.02 -0.66 -16.39
CA ASP A 128 6.12 -1.62 -16.36
C ASP A 128 6.48 -1.99 -14.92
N PRO A 129 6.28 -3.26 -14.48
CA PRO A 129 6.67 -3.70 -13.16
C PRO A 129 8.18 -3.76 -12.97
N GLY A 130 9.00 -3.69 -14.03
CA GLY A 130 10.45 -3.86 -13.91
C GLY A 130 10.84 -5.20 -13.29
N LEU A 131 10.02 -6.24 -13.52
CA LEU A 131 10.10 -7.53 -12.83
C LEU A 131 11.44 -8.23 -13.12
N HIS A 132 12.16 -8.58 -12.06
CA HIS A 132 13.42 -9.32 -12.12
C HIS A 132 13.58 -10.23 -10.90
N LEU A 133 14.54 -11.14 -10.94
CA LEU A 133 14.89 -11.97 -9.80
C LEU A 133 16.21 -11.52 -9.18
N LEU A 134 16.31 -11.65 -7.86
CA LEU A 134 17.58 -11.60 -7.14
C LEU A 134 17.90 -12.97 -6.57
N THR A 135 19.13 -13.42 -6.78
CA THR A 135 19.64 -14.62 -6.11
C THR A 135 20.09 -14.29 -4.68
N HIS A 136 20.30 -15.32 -3.84
CA HIS A 136 20.86 -15.16 -2.50
C HIS A 136 22.26 -14.48 -2.46
N THR A 137 23.00 -14.51 -3.57
CA THR A 137 24.30 -13.83 -3.70
C THR A 137 24.17 -12.37 -4.14
N GLY A 138 22.96 -11.88 -4.39
CA GLY A 138 22.68 -10.53 -4.88
C GLY A 138 22.76 -10.39 -6.40
N ALA A 139 23.03 -11.46 -7.15
CA ALA A 139 23.04 -11.39 -8.62
C ALA A 139 21.61 -11.17 -9.17
N VAL A 140 21.48 -10.20 -10.10
CA VAL A 140 20.23 -9.85 -10.78
C VAL A 140 20.04 -10.74 -12.00
N ILE A 141 18.88 -11.39 -12.10
CA ILE A 141 18.46 -12.17 -13.26
C ILE A 141 17.30 -11.45 -13.94
N ARG A 142 17.54 -10.94 -15.15
CA ARG A 142 16.53 -10.33 -16.01
C ARG A 142 15.71 -11.40 -16.73
N PRO A 143 14.44 -11.14 -17.07
CA PRO A 143 13.63 -12.10 -17.82
C PRO A 143 14.23 -12.30 -19.22
N MET A 144 14.40 -13.56 -19.64
CA MET A 144 14.80 -13.88 -21.02
C MET A 144 13.66 -13.65 -22.02
N ARG A 145 12.42 -13.75 -21.54
CA ARG A 145 11.19 -13.58 -22.30
C ARG A 145 10.12 -13.03 -21.37
N ASN A 146 9.40 -12.03 -21.83
CA ASN A 146 8.17 -11.57 -21.18
C ASN A 146 7.15 -11.13 -22.23
N ASN A 147 5.87 -11.17 -21.87
CA ASN A 147 4.77 -10.59 -22.67
C ASN A 147 3.80 -9.79 -21.79
N GLY A 148 4.25 -9.33 -20.61
CA GLY A 148 3.45 -8.60 -19.62
C GLY A 148 2.67 -9.49 -18.64
N GLN A 149 2.26 -10.70 -19.05
CA GLN A 149 1.57 -11.65 -18.16
C GLN A 149 2.45 -12.84 -17.76
N GLN A 150 3.31 -13.31 -18.66
CA GLN A 150 4.20 -14.44 -18.42
C GLN A 150 5.65 -13.98 -18.51
N TYR A 151 6.45 -14.32 -17.50
CA TYR A 151 7.87 -13.99 -17.41
C TYR A 151 8.67 -15.28 -17.26
N SER A 152 9.71 -15.44 -18.06
CA SER A 152 10.63 -16.59 -17.97
C SER A 152 12.05 -16.13 -17.66
N PHE A 153 12.70 -16.83 -16.74
CA PHE A 153 14.04 -16.51 -16.22
C PHE A 153 14.96 -17.73 -16.32
N MET A 154 16.20 -17.52 -16.71
CA MET A 154 17.22 -18.57 -16.65
C MET A 154 17.85 -18.57 -15.25
N LEU A 155 17.74 -19.68 -14.54
CA LEU A 155 18.34 -19.83 -13.22
C LEU A 155 19.72 -20.48 -13.32
N PRO A 156 20.74 -19.93 -12.62
CA PRO A 156 22.03 -20.59 -12.51
C PRO A 156 21.91 -21.90 -11.71
N PRO A 157 22.84 -22.86 -11.94
CA PRO A 157 22.85 -24.12 -11.21
C PRO A 157 22.98 -23.91 -9.70
N GLY A 158 22.32 -24.77 -8.91
CA GLY A 158 22.36 -24.70 -7.44
C GLY A 158 21.55 -23.57 -6.81
N THR A 159 20.71 -22.86 -7.57
CA THR A 159 19.84 -21.81 -7.01
C THR A 159 18.76 -22.43 -6.10
N LYS A 160 18.86 -22.20 -4.79
CA LYS A 160 17.91 -22.71 -3.78
C LYS A 160 16.72 -21.80 -3.53
N SER A 161 16.92 -20.50 -3.64
CA SER A 161 15.89 -19.49 -3.50
C SER A 161 16.22 -18.27 -4.36
N VAL A 162 15.18 -17.54 -4.73
CA VAL A 162 15.27 -16.24 -5.40
C VAL A 162 14.31 -15.28 -4.74
N ARG A 163 14.53 -13.97 -4.90
CA ARG A 163 13.53 -12.95 -4.58
C ARG A 163 12.94 -12.41 -5.87
N ILE A 164 11.62 -12.35 -5.94
CA ILE A 164 10.85 -11.71 -7.01
C ILE A 164 10.77 -10.22 -6.67
N VAL A 165 11.44 -9.40 -7.48
CA VAL A 165 11.52 -7.96 -7.27
C VAL A 165 10.82 -7.22 -8.40
N SER A 166 9.96 -6.28 -8.04
CA SER A 166 9.25 -5.40 -8.96
C SER A 166 9.17 -4.00 -8.37
N ARG A 167 8.81 -3.03 -9.22
CA ARG A 167 8.22 -1.78 -8.73
C ARG A 167 7.00 -2.11 -7.87
N ALA A 168 6.77 -1.28 -6.86
CA ALA A 168 5.60 -1.36 -6.01
C ALA A 168 5.10 0.04 -5.69
N SER A 169 3.79 0.19 -5.64
CA SER A 169 3.14 1.45 -5.30
C SER A 169 1.88 1.18 -4.52
N ARG A 170 1.44 2.17 -3.75
CA ARG A 170 0.19 2.06 -3.01
C ARG A 170 -0.97 2.44 -3.93
N PRO A 171 -2.06 1.65 -3.98
CA PRO A 171 -3.27 2.05 -4.70
C PRO A 171 -3.76 3.46 -4.33
N ALA A 172 -3.64 3.83 -3.05
CA ALA A 172 -3.92 5.18 -2.55
C ALA A 172 -3.10 6.30 -3.22
N ASP A 173 -1.91 6.01 -3.74
CA ASP A 173 -1.05 7.01 -4.41
C ASP A 173 -1.24 7.05 -5.92
N VAL A 174 -1.53 5.90 -6.55
CA VAL A 174 -1.58 5.78 -8.02
C VAL A 174 -2.99 5.88 -8.60
N ILE A 175 -4.02 5.45 -7.85
CA ILE A 175 -5.43 5.60 -8.23
C ILE A 175 -5.95 6.93 -7.67
N GLY A 176 -5.65 7.18 -6.39
CA GLY A 176 -6.02 8.39 -5.69
C GLY A 176 -6.28 8.16 -4.20
N PRO A 177 -6.28 9.24 -3.40
CA PRO A 177 -6.38 9.18 -1.93
C PRO A 177 -7.69 8.57 -1.45
N PHE A 178 -8.75 8.64 -2.26
CA PHE A 178 -10.07 8.04 -2.00
C PHE A 178 -10.05 6.50 -2.05
N VAL A 179 -8.89 5.87 -2.29
CA VAL A 179 -8.66 4.43 -2.13
C VAL A 179 -7.96 4.17 -0.80
N ASP A 180 -8.52 3.27 0.01
CA ASP A 180 -8.00 2.97 1.35
C ASP A 180 -6.79 2.03 1.37
N ASP A 181 -6.59 1.26 0.30
CA ASP A 181 -5.49 0.30 0.24
C ASP A 181 -4.14 1.03 0.18
N ARG A 182 -3.44 1.01 1.31
CA ARG A 182 -2.13 1.63 1.53
C ARG A 182 -0.98 0.62 1.45
N ARG A 183 -1.25 -0.62 1.05
CA ARG A 183 -0.21 -1.64 0.86
C ARG A 183 0.62 -1.29 -0.37
N TYR A 184 1.93 -1.48 -0.30
CA TYR A 184 2.79 -1.39 -1.49
C TYR A 184 2.59 -2.65 -2.31
N LEU A 185 1.82 -2.56 -3.40
CA LEU A 185 1.53 -3.72 -4.25
C LEU A 185 2.55 -3.79 -5.39
N GLY A 186 3.28 -4.89 -5.45
CA GLY A 186 4.21 -5.21 -6.53
C GLY A 186 3.47 -5.86 -7.70
N VAL A 187 3.50 -7.19 -7.77
CA VAL A 187 2.78 -7.97 -8.79
C VAL A 187 1.92 -9.05 -8.13
N ALA A 188 0.75 -9.33 -8.70
CA ALA A 188 -0.09 -10.46 -8.29
C ALA A 188 0.33 -11.71 -9.07
N VAL A 189 0.96 -12.67 -8.38
CA VAL A 189 1.50 -13.88 -9.00
C VAL A 189 0.53 -15.04 -8.84
N THR A 190 0.20 -15.71 -9.95
CA THR A 190 -0.64 -16.91 -9.98
C THR A 190 0.24 -18.17 -9.98
N ASN A 191 0.64 -18.64 -11.15
CA ASN A 191 1.35 -19.89 -11.33
C ASN A 191 2.85 -19.64 -11.44
N ILE A 192 3.61 -20.48 -10.75
CA ILE A 192 5.06 -20.50 -10.83
C ILE A 192 5.48 -21.93 -11.19
N HIS A 193 6.16 -22.06 -12.33
CA HIS A 193 6.66 -23.33 -12.83
C HIS A 193 8.18 -23.29 -12.96
N LEU A 194 8.84 -24.31 -12.45
CA LEU A 194 10.27 -24.52 -12.62
C LEU A 194 10.48 -25.70 -13.56
N LEU A 195 10.99 -25.42 -14.77
CA LEU A 195 11.41 -26.42 -15.72
C LEU A 195 12.91 -26.70 -15.55
N SER A 196 13.23 -27.94 -15.22
CA SER A 196 14.57 -28.49 -15.26
C SER A 196 14.74 -29.36 -16.51
N ALA A 197 15.99 -29.67 -16.88
CA ALA A 197 16.32 -30.57 -18.00
C ALA A 197 15.62 -31.94 -17.95
N LYS A 198 15.16 -32.39 -16.77
CA LYS A 198 14.51 -33.69 -16.60
C LYS A 198 13.02 -33.60 -16.23
N ASN A 199 12.61 -32.59 -15.48
CA ASN A 199 11.29 -32.52 -14.84
C ASN A 199 10.73 -31.09 -14.83
N GLN A 200 9.41 -30.96 -14.72
CA GLN A 200 8.71 -29.71 -14.41
C GLN A 200 8.18 -29.79 -12.98
N TYR A 201 8.33 -28.70 -12.22
CA TYR A 201 7.86 -28.58 -10.84
C TYR A 201 6.95 -27.36 -10.69
N ASP A 202 5.86 -27.51 -9.96
CA ASP A 202 4.98 -26.41 -9.60
C ASP A 202 5.39 -25.88 -8.23
N ILE A 203 5.70 -24.58 -8.17
CA ILE A 203 6.06 -23.91 -6.93
C ILE A 203 4.83 -23.18 -6.42
N THR A 204 4.31 -23.63 -5.28
CA THR A 204 3.07 -23.13 -4.69
C THR A 204 3.28 -22.49 -3.32
N ALA A 205 4.53 -22.22 -2.93
CA ALA A 205 4.88 -21.64 -1.63
C ALA A 205 4.13 -20.33 -1.34
N HIS A 206 3.91 -19.49 -2.34
CA HIS A 206 3.17 -18.22 -2.24
C HIS A 206 1.66 -18.41 -2.10
N LEU A 207 1.13 -19.60 -2.35
CA LEU A 207 -0.30 -19.95 -2.20
C LEU A 207 -0.61 -20.68 -0.90
N GLN A 208 0.42 -21.09 -0.14
CA GLN A 208 0.23 -21.76 1.16
C GLN A 208 -0.28 -20.78 2.23
N ALA A 209 -0.82 -21.31 3.34
CA ALA A 209 -1.30 -20.50 4.45
C ALA A 209 -0.17 -19.66 5.08
N GLU A 210 0.96 -20.30 5.37
CA GLU A 210 2.22 -19.65 5.74
C GLU A 210 2.99 -19.29 4.47
N LYS A 211 3.02 -17.99 4.16
CA LYS A 211 3.70 -17.48 2.96
C LYS A 211 5.11 -17.01 3.32
N PRO A 212 6.07 -17.13 2.39
CA PRO A 212 7.40 -16.57 2.56
C PRO A 212 7.37 -15.04 2.76
N GLU A 213 8.51 -14.47 3.14
CA GLU A 213 8.65 -13.03 3.32
C GLU A 213 8.29 -12.26 2.04
N GLY A 214 7.59 -11.14 2.19
CA GLY A 214 7.26 -10.21 1.09
C GLY A 214 6.02 -10.58 0.27
N TRP A 215 5.30 -11.63 0.65
CA TRP A 215 3.97 -11.94 0.13
C TRP A 215 2.87 -11.44 1.08
N TYR A 216 1.81 -10.86 0.53
CA TYR A 216 0.64 -10.49 1.33
C TYR A 216 -0.22 -11.72 1.64
N ALA A 217 -0.73 -11.77 2.88
CA ALA A 217 -1.79 -12.68 3.25
C ALA A 217 -3.06 -12.36 2.42
N THR A 218 -3.71 -13.42 1.97
CA THR A 218 -4.94 -13.35 1.18
C THR A 218 -5.70 -14.66 1.33
N ASP A 219 -7.02 -14.59 1.27
CA ASP A 219 -7.91 -15.74 1.21
C ASP A 219 -7.97 -16.35 -0.20
N TRP A 220 -7.35 -15.68 -1.18
CA TRP A 220 -7.25 -16.18 -2.55
C TRP A 220 -6.35 -17.40 -2.60
N THR A 221 -6.85 -18.45 -3.25
CA THR A 221 -6.12 -19.73 -3.43
C THR A 221 -5.35 -19.78 -4.73
N ASP A 222 -5.52 -18.78 -5.60
CA ASP A 222 -5.08 -18.80 -6.99
C ASP A 222 -4.07 -17.69 -7.33
N CYS A 223 -3.92 -16.67 -6.48
CA CYS A 223 -2.80 -15.74 -6.54
C CYS A 223 -2.50 -15.06 -5.20
N ALA A 224 -1.29 -14.51 -5.11
CA ALA A 224 -0.87 -13.65 -4.00
C ALA A 224 -0.14 -12.41 -4.54
N TRP A 225 -0.35 -11.27 -3.89
CA TRP A 225 0.38 -10.05 -4.18
C TRP A 225 1.74 -10.04 -3.48
N THR A 226 2.79 -9.64 -4.21
CA THR A 226 4.08 -9.27 -3.60
C THR A 226 4.02 -7.85 -3.05
N ASN A 227 4.87 -7.55 -2.07
CA ASN A 227 5.09 -6.19 -1.56
C ASN A 227 6.12 -5.38 -2.39
N GLY A 228 6.50 -5.89 -3.57
CA GLY A 228 7.62 -5.41 -4.38
C GLY A 228 8.91 -6.22 -4.22
N ASN A 229 9.06 -7.02 -3.16
CA ASN A 229 10.24 -7.85 -2.94
C ASN A 229 9.91 -9.12 -2.15
N ALA A 230 9.52 -10.19 -2.85
CA ALA A 230 9.01 -11.42 -2.25
C ALA A 230 9.97 -12.59 -2.40
N GLU A 231 10.18 -13.35 -1.33
CA GLU A 231 11.01 -14.55 -1.35
C GLU A 231 10.28 -15.72 -2.02
N LEU A 232 10.99 -16.46 -2.88
CA LEU A 232 10.52 -17.66 -3.53
C LEU A 232 11.50 -18.81 -3.29
N PRO A 233 11.19 -19.73 -2.36
CA PRO A 233 11.98 -20.94 -2.19
C PRO A 233 11.78 -21.87 -3.39
N LEU A 234 12.88 -22.32 -3.98
CA LEU A 234 12.89 -23.29 -5.08
C LEU A 234 13.20 -24.71 -4.58
N GLY A 235 13.43 -24.89 -3.27
CA GLY A 235 13.79 -26.17 -2.67
C GLY A 235 15.08 -26.75 -3.26
N GLU A 236 15.13 -28.08 -3.30
CA GLU A 236 16.30 -28.84 -3.78
C GLU A 236 16.21 -29.22 -5.27
N TYR A 237 15.19 -28.74 -5.99
CA TYR A 237 14.91 -29.11 -7.39
C TYR A 237 16.03 -28.73 -8.38
N MET A 238 16.96 -27.85 -7.97
CA MET A 238 18.08 -27.35 -8.76
C MET A 238 19.45 -27.95 -8.39
N LEU A 239 19.54 -28.85 -7.38
CA LEU A 239 20.83 -29.37 -6.90
C LEU A 239 21.59 -30.17 -7.97
N ASP A 240 20.88 -31.02 -8.73
CA ASP A 240 21.49 -31.89 -9.75
C ASP A 240 21.41 -31.33 -11.18
N CYS A 241 20.90 -30.10 -11.32
CA CYS A 241 20.53 -29.53 -12.61
C CYS A 241 21.47 -28.41 -13.01
N LYS A 242 22.07 -28.52 -14.20
CA LYS A 242 23.00 -27.51 -14.71
C LYS A 242 22.32 -26.17 -15.00
N MET A 243 21.04 -26.18 -15.38
CA MET A 243 20.24 -25.01 -15.71
C MET A 243 18.75 -25.31 -15.46
N GLY A 244 17.97 -24.27 -15.15
CA GLY A 244 16.52 -24.35 -15.02
C GLY A 244 15.86 -23.08 -15.55
N ILE A 245 14.64 -23.19 -16.04
CA ILE A 245 13.81 -22.07 -16.48
C ILE A 245 12.69 -21.89 -15.47
N LEU A 246 12.66 -20.73 -14.81
CA LEU A 246 11.55 -20.35 -13.94
C LEU A 246 10.56 -19.52 -14.74
N SER A 247 9.32 -19.95 -14.81
CA SER A 247 8.21 -19.23 -15.43
C SER A 247 7.24 -18.75 -14.36
N ILE A 248 6.96 -17.45 -14.37
CA ILE A 248 6.06 -16.77 -13.43
C ILE A 248 4.92 -16.15 -14.23
N THR A 249 3.68 -16.42 -13.79
CA THR A 249 2.47 -15.82 -14.35
C THR A 249 1.95 -14.72 -13.44
N VAL A 250 1.76 -13.53 -14.00
CA VAL A 250 1.29 -12.32 -13.34
C VAL A 250 -0.15 -12.03 -13.79
N ARG A 251 -1.07 -11.97 -12.83
CA ARG A 251 -2.49 -11.64 -13.05
C ARG A 251 -2.73 -10.15 -13.15
N ALA A 252 -2.07 -9.39 -12.29
CA ALA A 252 -2.24 -7.96 -12.17
C ALA A 252 -0.91 -7.30 -11.74
N ALA A 253 -0.68 -6.10 -12.23
CA ALA A 253 0.50 -5.29 -11.98
C ALA A 253 0.13 -3.83 -12.21
N GLY A 254 0.76 -2.95 -11.43
CA GLY A 254 0.69 -1.49 -11.60
C GLY A 254 -0.71 -0.88 -11.46
N PRO A 255 -0.84 0.42 -11.79
CA PRO A 255 0.25 1.33 -12.19
C PRO A 255 1.24 1.61 -11.04
N TYR A 256 2.43 2.10 -11.38
CA TYR A 256 3.51 2.43 -10.44
C TYR A 256 3.95 3.89 -10.60
N LEU A 257 4.30 4.55 -9.50
CA LEU A 257 4.95 5.85 -9.54
C LEU A 257 6.41 5.70 -9.98
N VAL A 258 6.87 6.53 -10.91
CA VAL A 258 8.28 6.65 -11.28
C VAL A 258 8.83 7.92 -10.64
N HIS A 259 9.77 7.75 -9.71
CA HIS A 259 10.53 8.88 -9.18
C HIS A 259 11.69 9.18 -10.13
N ALA A 260 11.95 10.47 -10.42
CA ALA A 260 12.97 10.91 -11.37
C ALA A 260 14.39 10.35 -11.10
N GLU A 261 14.67 9.91 -9.87
CA GLU A 261 15.94 9.26 -9.51
C GLU A 261 16.14 7.88 -10.17
N GLU A 262 15.07 7.14 -10.51
CA GLU A 262 15.19 5.85 -11.22
C GLU A 262 15.59 6.02 -12.70
N MET A 263 15.24 7.13 -13.36
CA MET A 263 15.60 7.38 -14.76
C MET A 263 17.12 7.51 -14.95
N THR A 264 17.83 8.11 -14.00
CA THR A 264 19.30 8.29 -14.11
C THR A 264 20.11 6.99 -14.02
N ASN A 265 19.54 5.91 -13.47
CA ASN A 265 20.19 4.60 -13.42
C ASN A 265 19.90 3.72 -14.64
N LEU A 266 18.82 3.97 -15.38
CA LEU A 266 18.50 3.25 -16.63
C LEU A 266 19.37 3.72 -17.80
N ASP A 267 19.69 5.02 -17.87
CA ASP A 267 20.55 5.57 -18.93
C ASP A 267 22.03 5.19 -18.76
N LYS A 268 22.47 4.86 -17.55
CA LYS A 268 23.87 4.46 -17.28
C LYS A 268 24.19 2.99 -17.52
N VAL A 269 23.17 2.14 -17.67
CA VAL A 269 23.34 0.69 -17.96
C VAL A 269 23.21 0.41 -19.47
N SER A 270 22.86 1.43 -20.26
CA SER A 270 22.67 1.34 -21.71
C SER A 270 23.87 1.88 -22.53
N ALA A 271 25.00 2.16 -21.88
CA ALA A 271 26.23 2.66 -22.49
C ALA A 271 27.42 1.72 -22.23
#